data_AF-A0A151Z6S3-F1
#
_entry.id   AF-A0A151Z6S3-F1
#
_cell.length_a   1.000
_cell.length_b   1.000
_cell.length_c   1.000
_cell.angle_alpha   90.00
_cell.angle_beta   90.00
_cell.angle_gamma   90.00
#
_symmetry.space_group_name_H-M   'P 1'
#
loop_
_entity.id
_entity.type
_entity.pdbx_description
1 polymer ?
#
loop_
_entity_poly.entity_id
_entity_poly.type
_entity_poly.pdbx_seq_one_letter_code
_entity_poly.pdbx_strand_id
1 'polypeptide(L)'
;MYCKCCKLCVCRKCISSHQSHKVVDYEDVFRELITDPIQLGTSLQNIANEKLKERQTSEDLFKNDVLQNHEKQLQIIDRCFRNLHDQLHIKEVQLKRELNSYLETNSEAYTTMISKIDFELNQSQQLGEQMHLLRDSTGSLNQHVNQLTLFQNYVYSLTQQPNTNNNNNNNNNQSLTNSTNNNNNNEKIEYQNYSVDEVELNKISELIQVVALSKLKNPVSYVMFYAKSGLLCYSFDSVNPNNGNSIKLITPSGTIGSPLYNGYYSVLPVVESQGKKRIFSFSYNRYYSMNLDTQNPQWSSTTTEVKSPASYINYVYDGKEHLYLLSGYSQMNILRTIYKFNIQLATYEEVGLLPIQSHLHSLAYYDNGVEPVVYIIGGYLKNQNLTRIDQYYCFSRNVSSLYDTKTFGINTIESGCFVTKLKSFYILSHDSTFYRIDCTTNTASPMAISPKPRNQMLTSVLYYDGNNTIFLIEYSCCFVYMYNLKDNTWKECTKFQ
;
A
#
# COMPACT_ATOMS: atom_id res chain seq x y z
N MET A 1 55.22 -15.78 37.98
CA MET A 1 54.92 -14.43 38.47
C MET A 1 53.43 -14.15 38.32
N TYR A 2 52.81 -13.54 39.33
CA TYR A 2 51.39 -13.19 39.38
C TYR A 2 51.24 -11.69 39.64
N CYS A 3 50.43 -11.01 38.83
CA CYS A 3 50.15 -9.59 39.00
C CYS A 3 48.93 -9.42 39.93
N LYS A 4 49.11 -8.88 41.14
CA LYS A 4 48.01 -8.67 42.10
C LYS A 4 46.98 -7.64 41.62
N CYS A 5 47.40 -6.64 40.85
CA CYS A 5 46.51 -5.60 40.33
C CYS A 5 45.60 -6.14 39.21
N CYS A 6 46.17 -6.89 38.27
CA CYS A 6 45.42 -7.43 37.13
C CYS A 6 44.77 -8.79 37.41
N LYS A 7 45.18 -9.48 38.48
CA LYS A 7 44.76 -10.84 38.83
C LYS A 7 45.08 -11.89 37.75
N LEU A 8 46.24 -11.77 37.09
CA LEU A 8 46.66 -12.63 35.98
C LEU A 8 48.06 -13.22 36.21
N CYS A 9 48.28 -14.44 35.71
CA CYS A 9 49.61 -15.03 35.59
C CYS A 9 50.38 -14.34 34.47
N VAL A 10 51.55 -13.79 34.79
CA VAL A 10 52.36 -13.00 33.85
C VAL A 10 53.62 -13.79 33.52
N CYS A 11 53.84 -14.05 32.23
CA CYS A 11 55.09 -14.64 31.77
C CYS A 11 56.20 -13.58 31.70
N ARG A 12 57.46 -14.01 31.54
CA ARG A 12 58.61 -13.09 31.47
C ARG A 12 58.49 -12.04 30.35
N LYS A 13 57.83 -12.37 29.23
CA LYS A 13 57.65 -11.42 28.11
C LYS A 13 56.61 -10.35 28.39
N CYS A 14 55.59 -10.68 29.18
CA CYS A 14 54.48 -9.77 29.49
C CYS A 14 54.77 -8.86 30.69
N ILE A 15 55.82 -9.12 31.48
CA ILE A 15 56.14 -8.33 32.68
C ILE A 15 56.45 -6.86 32.36
N SER A 16 56.99 -6.58 31.18
CA SER A 16 57.27 -5.23 30.70
C SER A 16 56.00 -4.39 30.55
N SER A 17 54.88 -5.01 30.20
CA SER A 17 53.56 -4.35 30.13
C SER A 17 52.91 -4.18 31.50
N HIS A 18 53.50 -4.70 32.58
CA HIS A 18 53.01 -4.66 33.95
C HIS A 18 53.95 -3.93 34.91
N GLN A 19 54.84 -3.06 34.41
CA GLN A 19 55.84 -2.35 35.22
C GLN A 19 55.23 -1.48 36.34
N SER A 20 54.02 -0.96 36.14
CA SER A 20 53.30 -0.18 37.14
C SER A 20 52.51 -1.02 38.15
N HIS A 21 52.49 -2.36 38.00
CA HIS A 21 51.69 -3.24 38.83
C HIS A 21 52.56 -4.05 39.80
N LYS A 22 51.99 -4.38 40.97
CA LYS A 22 52.67 -5.26 41.94
C LYS A 22 52.65 -6.70 41.43
N VAL A 23 53.77 -7.14 40.87
CA VAL A 23 54.00 -8.51 40.41
C VAL A 23 54.80 -9.27 41.47
N VAL A 24 54.28 -10.40 41.92
CA VAL A 24 54.85 -11.25 42.98
C VAL A 24 55.11 -12.65 42.45
N ASP A 25 55.89 -13.47 43.17
CA ASP A 25 55.96 -14.89 42.86
C ASP A 25 54.57 -15.54 43.08
N TYR A 26 54.19 -16.46 42.20
CA TYR A 26 52.92 -17.17 42.33
C TYR A 26 52.93 -18.08 43.57
N GLU A 27 54.09 -18.57 43.99
CA GLU A 27 54.24 -19.38 45.21
C GLU A 27 53.96 -18.58 46.48
N ASP A 28 54.31 -17.29 46.51
CA ASP A 28 54.04 -16.41 47.65
C ASP A 28 52.54 -16.12 47.77
N VAL A 29 51.86 -15.91 46.63
CA VAL A 29 50.39 -15.78 46.59
C VAL A 29 49.73 -17.08 47.04
N PHE A 30 50.27 -18.22 46.61
CA PHE A 30 49.76 -19.53 47.02
C PHE A 30 49.93 -19.78 48.53
N ARG A 31 51.09 -19.41 49.09
CA ARG A 31 51.32 -19.47 50.54
C ARG A 31 50.38 -18.54 51.31
N GLU A 32 50.19 -17.31 50.85
CA GLU A 32 49.23 -16.36 51.44
C GLU A 32 47.80 -16.92 51.42
N LEU A 33 47.39 -17.57 50.33
CA LEU A 33 46.08 -18.22 50.21
C LEU A 33 45.92 -19.44 51.15
N ILE A 34 46.99 -20.17 51.43
CA ILE A 34 46.97 -21.34 52.34
C ILE A 34 47.04 -20.93 53.80
N THR A 35 47.59 -19.77 54.12
CA THR A 35 47.82 -19.34 55.51
C THR A 35 46.51 -19.00 56.23
N ASP A 36 45.45 -18.61 55.51
CA ASP A 36 44.10 -18.43 56.05
C ASP A 36 43.04 -19.23 55.25
N PRO A 37 42.96 -20.55 55.50
CA PRO A 37 42.03 -21.43 54.78
C PRO A 37 40.56 -21.09 55.09
N ILE A 38 40.28 -20.46 56.23
CA ILE A 38 38.93 -20.08 56.64
C ILE A 38 38.45 -18.87 55.82
N GLN A 39 39.30 -17.85 55.64
CA GLN A 39 38.98 -16.69 54.81
C GLN A 39 38.84 -17.08 53.33
N LEU A 40 39.69 -17.98 52.83
CA LEU A 40 39.58 -18.50 51.47
C LEU A 40 38.28 -19.29 51.27
N GLY A 41 37.95 -20.21 52.19
CA GLY A 41 36.72 -20.98 52.16
C GLY A 41 35.47 -20.08 52.17
N THR A 42 35.46 -19.04 53.02
CA THR A 42 34.38 -18.06 53.09
C THR A 42 34.25 -17.26 51.78
N SER A 43 35.37 -16.85 51.19
CA SER A 43 35.39 -16.10 49.93
C SER A 43 34.87 -16.94 48.76
N LEU A 44 35.28 -18.21 48.67
CA LEU A 44 34.77 -19.15 47.66
C LEU A 44 33.28 -19.44 47.85
N GLN A 45 32.82 -19.59 49.10
CA GLN A 45 31.40 -19.78 49.39
C GLN A 45 30.57 -18.54 48.99
N ASN A 46 31.09 -17.33 49.24
CA ASN A 46 30.44 -16.09 48.82
C ASN A 46 30.35 -15.98 47.30
N ILE A 47 31.42 -16.27 46.57
CA ILE A 47 31.41 -16.30 45.10
C ILE A 47 30.40 -17.34 44.58
N ALA A 48 30.36 -18.52 45.18
CA ALA A 48 29.39 -19.56 44.82
C ALA A 48 27.94 -19.09 45.06
N ASN A 49 27.67 -18.44 46.20
CA ASN A 49 26.36 -17.90 46.53
C ASN A 49 25.96 -16.74 45.60
N GLU A 50 26.89 -15.85 45.24
CA GLU A 50 26.65 -14.78 44.25
C GLU A 50 26.32 -15.36 42.88
N LYS A 51 27.07 -16.37 42.43
CA LYS A 51 26.81 -17.05 41.16
C LYS A 51 25.48 -17.79 41.15
N LEU A 52 25.06 -18.37 42.27
CA LEU A 52 23.73 -18.96 42.42
C LEU A 52 22.63 -17.89 42.32
N LYS A 53 22.78 -16.72 42.95
CA LYS A 53 21.83 -15.61 42.83
C LYS A 53 21.77 -15.04 41.42
N GLU A 54 22.92 -14.87 40.75
CA GLU A 54 23.00 -14.41 39.36
C GLU A 54 22.29 -15.39 38.42
N ARG A 55 22.53 -16.69 38.60
CA ARG A 55 21.82 -17.74 37.86
C ARG A 55 20.31 -17.66 38.07
N GLN A 56 19.86 -17.57 39.32
CA GLN A 56 18.43 -17.50 39.63
C GLN A 56 17.77 -16.25 39.04
N THR A 57 18.43 -15.10 39.13
CA THR A 57 17.96 -13.84 38.52
C THR A 57 17.86 -13.97 37.00
N SER A 58 18.84 -14.61 36.36
CA SER A 58 18.85 -14.85 34.92
C SER A 58 17.74 -15.82 34.49
N GLU A 59 17.50 -16.87 35.27
CA GLU A 59 16.39 -17.81 35.03
C GLU A 59 15.03 -17.11 35.19
N ASP A 60 14.87 -16.24 36.19
CA ASP A 60 13.64 -15.47 36.42
C ASP A 60 13.40 -14.44 35.31
N LEU A 61 14.45 -13.72 34.88
CA LEU A 61 14.36 -12.81 33.73
C LEU A 61 13.96 -13.56 32.45
N PHE A 62 14.58 -14.70 32.18
CA PHE A 62 14.25 -15.49 30.99
C PHE A 62 12.80 -15.99 31.04
N LYS A 63 12.35 -16.53 32.18
CA LYS A 63 10.97 -17.01 32.33
C LYS A 63 9.95 -15.87 32.22
N ASN A 64 10.18 -14.77 32.92
CA ASN A 64 9.20 -13.68 32.99
C ASN A 64 9.20 -12.81 31.73
N ASP A 65 10.36 -12.48 31.18
CA ASP A 65 10.43 -11.53 30.07
C ASP A 65 10.37 -12.24 28.72
N VAL A 66 11.05 -13.37 28.58
CA VAL A 66 11.11 -14.06 27.28
C VAL A 66 9.93 -15.01 27.12
N LEU A 67 9.71 -15.93 28.06
CA LEU A 67 8.64 -16.94 27.89
C LEU A 67 7.25 -16.32 28.00
N GLN A 68 6.97 -15.45 28.99
CA GLN A 68 5.63 -14.83 29.06
C GLN A 68 5.38 -13.90 27.87
N ASN A 69 6.38 -13.17 27.37
CA ASN A 69 6.17 -12.32 26.19
C ASN A 69 5.92 -13.19 24.95
N HIS A 70 6.68 -14.27 24.75
CA HIS A 70 6.45 -15.22 23.68
C HIS A 70 5.03 -15.82 23.75
N GLU A 71 4.58 -16.24 24.92
CA GLU A 71 3.22 -16.77 25.13
C GLU A 71 2.15 -15.71 24.84
N LYS A 72 2.35 -14.46 25.29
CA LYS A 72 1.46 -13.34 24.95
C LYS A 72 1.40 -13.11 23.44
N GLN A 73 2.52 -13.20 22.72
CA GLN A 73 2.53 -13.07 21.26
C GLN A 73 1.76 -14.23 20.59
N LEU A 74 1.95 -15.47 21.05
CA LEU A 74 1.17 -16.61 20.55
C LEU A 74 -0.34 -16.41 20.77
N GLN A 75 -0.75 -15.99 21.97
CA GLN A 75 -2.15 -15.71 22.26
C GLN A 75 -2.74 -14.60 21.36
N ILE A 76 -1.94 -13.57 21.03
CA ILE A 76 -2.34 -12.53 20.08
C ILE A 76 -2.51 -13.11 18.68
N ILE A 77 -1.57 -13.95 18.22
CA ILE A 77 -1.64 -14.63 16.93
C ILE A 77 -2.90 -15.49 16.86
N ASP A 78 -3.15 -16.35 17.85
CA ASP A 78 -4.33 -17.23 17.90
C ASP A 78 -5.64 -16.46 17.93
N ARG A 79 -5.68 -15.34 18.68
CA ARG A 79 -6.85 -14.45 18.71
C ARG A 79 -7.10 -13.82 17.33
N CYS A 80 -6.03 -13.44 16.63
CA CYS A 80 -6.14 -12.86 15.30
C CYS A 80 -6.65 -13.86 14.27
N PHE A 81 -6.13 -15.10 14.28
CA PHE A 81 -6.61 -16.14 13.39
C PHE A 81 -8.08 -16.50 13.65
N ARG A 82 -8.48 -16.58 14.93
CA ARG A 82 -9.89 -16.77 15.29
C ARG A 82 -10.78 -15.65 14.76
N ASN A 83 -10.40 -14.39 14.98
CA ASN A 83 -11.18 -13.25 14.48
C ASN A 83 -11.28 -13.25 12.94
N LEU A 84 -10.18 -13.53 12.24
CA LEU A 84 -10.18 -13.63 10.78
C LEU A 84 -11.08 -14.79 10.28
N HIS A 85 -11.02 -15.94 10.95
CA HIS A 85 -11.90 -17.07 10.67
C HIS A 85 -13.38 -16.69 10.90
N ASP A 86 -13.70 -16.01 12.00
CA ASP A 86 -15.06 -15.56 12.29
C ASP A 86 -15.57 -14.57 11.24
N GLN A 87 -14.73 -13.61 10.80
CA GLN A 87 -15.08 -12.66 9.73
C GLN A 87 -15.33 -13.37 8.40
N LEU A 88 -14.46 -14.33 8.04
CA LEU A 88 -14.64 -15.15 6.84
C LEU A 88 -15.94 -15.95 6.91
N HIS A 89 -16.23 -16.55 8.06
CA HIS A 89 -17.45 -17.32 8.25
C HIS A 89 -18.72 -16.44 8.18
N ILE A 90 -18.72 -15.26 8.81
CA ILE A 90 -19.83 -14.30 8.69
C ILE A 90 -20.07 -13.92 7.22
N LYS A 91 -18.99 -13.66 6.47
CA LYS A 91 -19.08 -13.32 5.05
C LYS A 91 -19.58 -14.49 4.19
N GLU A 92 -19.12 -15.70 4.46
CA GLU A 92 -19.64 -16.92 3.84
C GLU A 92 -21.15 -17.06 4.06
N VAL A 93 -21.62 -16.87 5.31
CA VAL A 93 -23.04 -16.95 5.64
C VAL A 93 -23.84 -15.84 4.94
N GLN A 94 -23.30 -14.63 4.84
CA GLN A 94 -23.94 -13.52 4.11
C GLN A 94 -24.11 -13.85 2.63
N LEU A 95 -23.04 -14.28 1.95
CA LEU A 95 -23.07 -14.64 0.53
C LEU A 95 -24.05 -15.79 0.25
N LYS A 96 -24.10 -16.80 1.11
CA LYS A 96 -25.07 -17.90 1.00
C LYS A 96 -26.52 -17.41 1.16
N ARG A 97 -26.78 -16.51 2.12
CA ARG A 97 -28.12 -15.93 2.31
C ARG A 97 -28.55 -15.10 1.10
N GLU A 98 -27.64 -14.30 0.57
CA GLU A 98 -27.90 -13.47 -0.61
C GLU A 98 -28.20 -14.35 -1.84
N LEU A 99 -27.37 -15.36 -2.11
CA LEU A 99 -27.60 -16.31 -3.20
C LEU A 99 -28.95 -17.03 -3.07
N ASN A 100 -29.30 -17.48 -1.86
CA ASN A 100 -30.59 -18.12 -1.60
C ASN A 100 -31.76 -17.16 -1.82
N SER A 101 -31.63 -15.90 -1.43
CA SER A 101 -32.67 -14.88 -1.66
C SER A 101 -32.96 -14.67 -3.15
N TYR A 102 -31.92 -14.66 -3.99
CA TYR A 102 -32.09 -14.59 -5.45
C TYR A 102 -32.77 -15.85 -5.99
N LEU A 103 -32.38 -17.03 -5.50
CA LEU A 103 -33.01 -18.29 -5.89
C LEU A 103 -34.51 -18.32 -5.52
N GLU A 104 -34.87 -17.88 -4.31
CA GLU A 104 -36.26 -17.79 -3.86
C GLU A 104 -37.06 -16.83 -4.75
N THR A 105 -36.53 -15.65 -5.03
CA THR A 105 -37.18 -14.64 -5.91
C THR A 105 -37.38 -15.20 -7.33
N ASN A 106 -36.36 -15.83 -7.91
CA ASN A 106 -36.46 -16.46 -9.23
C ASN A 106 -37.46 -17.63 -9.24
N SER A 107 -37.52 -18.41 -8.16
CA SER A 107 -38.45 -19.53 -8.01
C SER A 107 -39.90 -19.06 -7.90
N GLU A 108 -40.15 -17.97 -7.17
CA GLU A 108 -41.46 -17.33 -7.09
C GLU A 108 -41.91 -16.79 -8.45
N ALA A 109 -41.02 -16.08 -9.16
CA ALA A 109 -41.29 -15.57 -10.49
C ALA A 109 -41.62 -16.71 -11.48
N TYR A 110 -40.83 -17.79 -11.46
CA TYR A 110 -41.06 -18.98 -12.26
C TYR A 110 -42.42 -19.63 -11.95
N THR A 111 -42.72 -19.85 -10.67
CA THR A 111 -43.98 -20.48 -10.23
C THR A 111 -45.20 -19.64 -10.65
N THR A 112 -45.09 -18.32 -10.53
CA THR A 112 -46.13 -17.37 -10.96
C THR A 112 -46.36 -17.45 -12.47
N MET A 113 -45.27 -17.51 -13.25
CA MET A 113 -45.35 -17.64 -14.70
C MET A 113 -46.02 -18.95 -15.12
N ILE A 114 -45.59 -20.08 -14.56
CA ILE A 114 -46.17 -21.39 -14.87
C ILE A 114 -47.65 -21.41 -14.51
N SER A 115 -48.03 -20.87 -13.35
CA SER A 115 -49.44 -20.79 -12.94
C SER A 115 -50.29 -19.96 -13.92
N LYS A 116 -49.72 -18.88 -14.48
CA LYS A 116 -50.37 -18.07 -15.51
C LYS A 116 -50.54 -18.86 -16.82
N ILE A 117 -49.50 -19.55 -17.27
CA ILE A 117 -49.55 -20.39 -18.48
C ILE A 117 -50.58 -21.51 -18.31
N ASP A 118 -50.60 -22.19 -17.15
CA ASP A 118 -51.57 -23.25 -16.86
C ASP A 118 -53.00 -22.73 -16.82
N PHE A 119 -53.21 -21.52 -16.29
CA PHE A 119 -54.51 -20.85 -16.34
C PHE A 119 -54.95 -20.55 -17.78
N GLU A 120 -54.07 -19.98 -18.59
CA GLU A 120 -54.33 -19.67 -20.01
C GLU A 120 -54.58 -20.95 -20.84
N LEU A 121 -53.84 -22.02 -20.58
CA LEU A 121 -54.04 -23.34 -21.18
C LEU A 121 -55.39 -23.94 -20.81
N ASN A 122 -55.74 -23.93 -19.52
CA ASN A 122 -57.04 -24.43 -19.04
C ASN A 122 -58.20 -23.61 -19.65
N GLN A 123 -58.08 -22.28 -19.71
CA GLN A 123 -59.07 -21.42 -20.35
C GLN A 123 -59.23 -21.75 -21.84
N SER A 124 -58.11 -21.95 -22.54
CA SER A 124 -58.11 -22.33 -23.95
C SER A 124 -58.73 -23.71 -24.19
N GLN A 125 -58.44 -24.68 -23.33
CA GLN A 125 -59.05 -26.01 -23.39
C GLN A 125 -60.56 -25.96 -23.15
N GLN A 126 -61.02 -25.25 -22.12
CA GLN A 126 -62.45 -25.06 -21.84
C GLN A 126 -63.18 -24.41 -23.02
N LEU A 127 -62.58 -23.39 -23.65
CA LEU A 127 -63.14 -22.77 -24.84
C LEU A 127 -63.21 -23.76 -26.01
N GLY A 128 -62.18 -24.59 -26.19
CA GLY A 128 -62.14 -25.66 -27.18
C GLY A 128 -63.24 -26.71 -26.96
N GLU A 129 -63.48 -27.12 -25.72
CA GLU A 129 -64.56 -28.04 -25.36
C GLU A 129 -65.95 -27.43 -25.64
N GLN A 130 -66.16 -26.16 -25.26
CA GLN A 130 -67.42 -25.47 -25.54
C GLN A 130 -67.67 -25.33 -27.05
N MET A 131 -66.62 -25.07 -27.84
CA MET A 131 -66.69 -25.04 -29.31
C MET A 131 -67.08 -26.40 -29.88
N HIS A 132 -66.54 -27.49 -29.33
CA HIS A 132 -66.92 -28.85 -29.72
C HIS A 132 -68.40 -29.14 -29.40
N LEU A 133 -68.87 -28.81 -28.20
CA LEU A 133 -70.27 -29.00 -27.81
C LEU A 133 -71.25 -28.21 -28.70
N LEU A 134 -70.89 -27.00 -29.13
CA LEU A 134 -71.69 -26.20 -30.05
C LEU A 134 -71.77 -26.78 -31.46
N ARG A 135 -70.69 -27.42 -31.92
CA ARG A 135 -70.64 -28.07 -33.24
C ARG A 135 -71.59 -29.26 -33.31
N ASP A 136 -71.68 -30.03 -32.24
CA ASP A 136 -72.46 -31.27 -32.20
C ASP A 136 -73.96 -31.03 -31.90
N SER A 137 -74.33 -29.84 -31.42
CA SER A 137 -75.70 -29.49 -31.04
C SER A 137 -76.47 -28.74 -32.14
N THR A 138 -76.67 -29.34 -33.31
CA THR A 138 -77.39 -28.70 -34.42
C THR A 138 -78.91 -28.64 -34.18
N GLY A 139 -79.47 -27.45 -33.91
CA GLY A 139 -80.89 -27.16 -34.18
C GLY A 139 -81.79 -26.63 -33.05
N SER A 140 -81.27 -26.07 -31.95
CA SER A 140 -82.10 -25.55 -30.84
C SER A 140 -81.92 -24.04 -30.62
N LEU A 141 -82.99 -23.30 -30.31
CA LEU A 141 -83.00 -21.86 -30.04
C LEU A 141 -82.05 -21.45 -28.89
N ASN A 142 -81.70 -22.39 -27.98
CA ASN A 142 -80.67 -22.19 -26.96
C ASN A 142 -79.24 -22.09 -27.52
N GLN A 143 -79.00 -22.41 -28.80
CA GLN A 143 -77.69 -22.23 -29.45
C GLN A 143 -77.28 -20.76 -29.56
N HIS A 144 -78.22 -19.83 -29.77
CA HIS A 144 -77.87 -18.44 -30.03
C HIS A 144 -77.33 -17.72 -28.78
N VAL A 145 -77.89 -18.01 -27.61
CA VAL A 145 -77.40 -17.48 -26.32
C VAL A 145 -76.02 -18.06 -25.98
N ASN A 146 -75.82 -19.36 -26.25
CA ASN A 146 -74.51 -20.01 -26.06
C ASN A 146 -73.45 -19.48 -27.04
N GLN A 147 -73.82 -19.17 -28.28
CA GLN A 147 -72.92 -18.57 -29.28
C GLN A 147 -72.48 -17.15 -28.87
N LEU A 148 -73.38 -16.33 -28.33
CA LEU A 148 -73.05 -14.97 -27.90
C LEU A 148 -72.10 -14.99 -26.69
N THR A 149 -72.37 -15.87 -25.73
CA THR A 149 -71.52 -16.04 -24.53
C THR A 149 -70.13 -16.54 -24.92
N LEU A 150 -70.06 -17.47 -25.87
CA LEU A 150 -68.79 -18.01 -26.35
C LEU A 150 -67.99 -16.97 -27.16
N PHE A 151 -68.66 -16.15 -27.96
CA PHE A 151 -68.02 -15.02 -28.64
C PHE A 151 -67.50 -13.98 -27.65
N GLN A 152 -68.25 -13.66 -26.60
CA GLN A 152 -67.80 -12.77 -25.53
C GLN A 152 -66.59 -13.35 -24.79
N ASN A 153 -66.60 -14.66 -24.48
CA ASN A 153 -65.46 -15.33 -23.84
C ASN A 153 -64.22 -15.34 -24.75
N TYR A 154 -64.40 -15.56 -26.05
CA TYR A 154 -63.34 -15.50 -27.03
C TYR A 154 -62.76 -14.07 -27.13
N VAL A 155 -63.60 -13.04 -27.29
CA VAL A 155 -63.15 -11.65 -27.33
C VAL A 155 -62.47 -11.25 -26.02
N TYR A 156 -62.96 -11.72 -24.87
CA TYR A 156 -62.33 -11.49 -23.56
C TYR A 156 -60.95 -12.15 -23.47
N SER A 157 -60.77 -13.38 -23.98
CA SER A 157 -59.46 -14.05 -24.03
C SER A 157 -58.46 -13.35 -24.94
N LEU A 158 -58.92 -12.74 -26.05
CA LEU A 158 -58.07 -11.95 -26.94
C LEU A 158 -57.66 -10.59 -26.35
N THR A 159 -58.49 -10.01 -25.47
CA THR A 159 -58.26 -8.69 -24.86
C THR A 159 -57.54 -8.75 -23.52
N GLN A 160 -57.50 -9.93 -22.87
CA GLN A 160 -56.75 -10.19 -21.63
C GLN A 160 -55.25 -10.43 -21.83
N GLN A 161 -54.68 -10.26 -23.03
CA GLN A 161 -53.23 -10.11 -23.12
C GLN A 161 -52.84 -8.90 -22.25
N PRO A 162 -52.09 -9.09 -21.16
CA PRO A 162 -51.88 -8.04 -20.19
C PRO A 162 -51.18 -6.90 -20.90
N ASN A 163 -51.89 -5.78 -20.95
CA ASN A 163 -51.35 -4.54 -21.48
C ASN A 163 -50.35 -4.04 -20.41
N THR A 164 -49.15 -4.62 -20.38
CA THR A 164 -48.04 -4.20 -19.53
C THR A 164 -47.44 -2.90 -20.02
N ASN A 165 -48.28 -1.87 -20.15
CA ASN A 165 -47.85 -0.49 -19.98
C ASN A 165 -47.63 -0.27 -18.47
N ASN A 166 -46.56 -0.86 -17.96
CA ASN A 166 -46.05 -0.59 -16.63
C ASN A 166 -45.45 0.82 -16.67
N ASN A 167 -46.33 1.79 -16.43
CA ASN A 167 -46.05 3.22 -16.49
C ASN A 167 -45.34 3.64 -15.19
N ASN A 168 -44.16 3.07 -14.93
CA ASN A 168 -43.32 3.48 -13.80
C ASN A 168 -42.31 4.51 -14.30
N ASN A 169 -42.86 5.70 -14.56
CA ASN A 169 -42.11 6.88 -14.96
C ASN A 169 -41.53 7.54 -13.70
N ASN A 170 -40.29 7.21 -13.35
CA ASN A 170 -39.52 8.03 -12.42
C ASN A 170 -38.05 8.16 -12.85
N ASN A 171 -37.84 9.15 -13.72
CA ASN A 171 -36.76 10.14 -13.78
C ASN A 171 -35.26 9.74 -13.82
N ASN A 172 -34.65 10.22 -14.92
CA ASN A 172 -33.26 10.66 -15.14
C ASN A 172 -32.11 9.64 -15.05
N ASN A 173 -31.58 9.23 -16.21
CA ASN A 173 -30.51 9.99 -16.88
C ASN A 173 -30.18 9.48 -18.29
N GLN A 174 -29.73 10.40 -19.12
CA GLN A 174 -29.37 10.26 -20.54
C GLN A 174 -28.27 9.23 -20.79
N SER A 175 -28.44 8.37 -21.81
CA SER A 175 -27.39 8.15 -22.80
C SER A 175 -27.98 7.67 -24.13
N LEU A 176 -27.63 8.37 -25.21
CA LEU A 176 -28.00 8.04 -26.57
C LEU A 176 -27.37 6.71 -27.01
N THR A 177 -28.19 5.75 -27.40
CA THR A 177 -27.83 4.77 -28.42
C THR A 177 -29.06 4.45 -29.28
N ASN A 178 -28.90 4.58 -30.60
CA ASN A 178 -29.89 4.23 -31.60
C ASN A 178 -30.25 2.75 -31.50
N SER A 179 -31.52 2.44 -31.23
CA SER A 179 -32.07 1.09 -31.35
C SER A 179 -33.26 1.09 -32.30
N THR A 180 -33.13 0.26 -33.32
CA THR A 180 -34.14 -0.07 -34.32
C THR A 180 -35.31 -0.79 -33.64
N ASN A 181 -36.47 -0.11 -33.57
CA ASN A 181 -37.71 -0.66 -33.02
C ASN A 181 -38.19 -1.86 -33.83
N ASN A 182 -38.05 -3.06 -33.26
CA ASN A 182 -38.79 -4.24 -33.67
C ASN A 182 -39.66 -4.64 -32.47
N ASN A 183 -40.92 -4.20 -32.51
CA ASN A 183 -41.94 -4.45 -31.48
C ASN A 183 -42.40 -5.92 -31.54
N ASN A 184 -41.66 -6.80 -30.86
CA ASN A 184 -42.19 -8.08 -30.40
C ASN A 184 -42.21 -8.04 -28.87
N ASN A 185 -43.36 -7.67 -28.30
CA ASN A 185 -43.63 -7.65 -26.86
C ASN A 185 -43.81 -9.07 -26.30
N ASN A 186 -42.80 -9.93 -26.47
CA ASN A 186 -42.67 -11.07 -25.58
C ASN A 186 -42.07 -10.52 -24.29
N GLU A 187 -42.84 -10.51 -23.21
CA GLU A 187 -42.36 -10.25 -21.85
C GLU A 187 -41.22 -11.21 -21.54
N LYS A 188 -39.99 -10.77 -21.83
CA LYS A 188 -38.79 -11.51 -21.52
C LYS A 188 -38.64 -11.40 -20.01
N ILE A 189 -38.94 -12.48 -19.30
CA ILE A 189 -38.66 -12.55 -17.87
C ILE A 189 -37.15 -12.49 -17.71
N GLU A 190 -36.69 -11.41 -17.09
CA GLU A 190 -35.30 -11.26 -16.70
C GLU A 190 -35.09 -12.01 -15.39
N TYR A 191 -34.54 -13.22 -15.49
CA TYR A 191 -33.99 -13.89 -14.33
C TYR A 191 -32.78 -13.12 -13.83
N GLN A 192 -32.74 -12.84 -12.53
CA GLN A 192 -31.55 -12.26 -11.93
C GLN A 192 -30.49 -13.35 -11.83
N ASN A 193 -29.48 -13.28 -12.70
CA ASN A 193 -28.28 -14.12 -12.60
C ASN A 193 -27.33 -13.47 -11.60
N TYR A 194 -27.27 -14.02 -10.40
CA TYR A 194 -26.25 -13.63 -9.43
C TYR A 194 -24.92 -14.27 -9.80
N SER A 195 -23.98 -13.44 -10.23
CA SER A 195 -22.57 -13.76 -10.32
C SER A 195 -21.91 -13.18 -9.08
N VAL A 196 -21.17 -13.99 -8.32
CA VAL A 196 -20.30 -13.46 -7.25
C VAL A 196 -19.33 -12.50 -7.95
N ASP A 197 -19.49 -11.21 -7.68
CA ASP A 197 -18.65 -10.19 -8.29
C ASP A 197 -17.22 -10.39 -7.78
N GLU A 198 -16.29 -10.68 -8.68
CA GLU A 198 -14.88 -10.88 -8.35
C GLU A 198 -14.30 -9.64 -7.62
N VAL A 199 -14.90 -8.47 -7.85
CA VAL A 199 -14.63 -7.22 -7.15
C VAL A 199 -14.95 -7.30 -5.64
N GLU A 200 -16.01 -8.01 -5.22
CA GLU A 200 -16.36 -8.19 -3.80
C GLU A 200 -15.35 -9.09 -3.09
N LEU A 201 -14.86 -10.14 -3.75
CA LEU A 201 -13.80 -11.00 -3.24
C LEU A 201 -12.48 -10.23 -3.08
N ASN A 202 -12.18 -9.33 -4.01
CA ASN A 202 -11.03 -8.44 -3.91
C ASN A 202 -11.13 -7.48 -2.71
N LYS A 203 -12.32 -7.00 -2.34
CA LYS A 203 -12.51 -6.21 -1.10
C LYS A 203 -12.19 -7.00 0.17
N ILE A 204 -12.43 -8.32 0.19
CA ILE A 204 -12.05 -9.19 1.32
C ILE A 204 -10.52 -9.33 1.38
N SER A 205 -9.85 -9.49 0.25
CA SER A 205 -8.39 -9.46 0.16
C SER A 205 -7.82 -8.11 0.64
N GLU A 206 -8.42 -7.00 0.22
CA GLU A 206 -8.07 -5.65 0.68
C GLU A 206 -8.27 -5.50 2.20
N LEU A 207 -9.36 -6.01 2.79
CA LEU A 207 -9.59 -6.02 4.24
C LEU A 207 -8.52 -6.83 4.98
N ILE A 208 -8.12 -7.99 4.45
CA ILE A 208 -7.03 -8.80 5.01
C ILE A 208 -5.70 -8.05 4.94
N GLN A 209 -5.41 -7.37 3.83
CA GLN A 209 -4.24 -6.52 3.69
C GLN A 209 -4.29 -5.32 4.64
N VAL A 210 -5.44 -4.68 4.83
CA VAL A 210 -5.62 -3.58 5.80
C VAL A 210 -5.39 -4.06 7.24
N VAL A 211 -5.83 -5.28 7.59
CA VAL A 211 -5.54 -5.90 8.90
C VAL A 211 -4.06 -6.29 9.04
N ALA A 212 -3.37 -6.65 7.95
CA ALA A 212 -1.93 -6.87 7.95
C ALA A 212 -1.14 -5.56 8.07
N LEU A 213 -1.55 -4.51 7.35
CA LEU A 213 -0.91 -3.18 7.33
C LEU A 213 -1.15 -2.40 8.62
N SER A 214 -2.34 -2.49 9.22
CA SER A 214 -2.65 -1.87 10.52
C SER A 214 -1.86 -2.46 11.71
N LYS A 215 -1.18 -3.60 11.51
CA LYS A 215 -0.35 -4.26 12.52
C LYS A 215 1.14 -3.94 12.44
N LEU A 216 1.58 -3.16 11.45
CA LEU A 216 2.84 -2.43 11.57
C LEU A 216 2.61 -1.34 12.62
N LYS A 217 2.74 -1.71 13.91
CA LYS A 217 2.72 -0.82 15.09
C LYS A 217 3.31 0.51 14.70
N ASN A 218 2.49 1.58 14.63
CA ASN A 218 2.86 2.94 14.22
C ASN A 218 4.36 3.19 14.43
N PRO A 219 5.22 2.85 13.45
CA PRO A 219 6.60 3.22 13.56
C PRO A 219 6.53 4.73 13.50
N VAL A 220 7.23 5.41 14.40
CA VAL A 220 7.57 6.82 14.23
C VAL A 220 7.76 7.02 12.73
N SER A 221 6.85 7.75 12.10
CA SER A 221 6.92 7.89 10.67
C SER A 221 8.06 8.87 10.45
N TYR A 222 9.04 8.46 9.66
CA TYR A 222 10.18 9.29 9.37
C TYR A 222 10.39 9.40 7.88
N VAL A 223 10.79 10.59 7.48
CA VAL A 223 11.25 10.88 6.13
C VAL A 223 12.75 11.06 6.19
N MET A 224 13.47 10.29 5.37
CA MET A 224 14.90 10.46 5.21
C MET A 224 15.18 11.21 3.92
N PHE A 225 16.07 12.18 3.99
CA PHE A 225 16.54 12.91 2.82
C PHE A 225 18.02 13.27 2.97
N TYR A 226 18.72 13.26 1.85
CA TYR A 226 20.14 13.60 1.82
C TYR A 226 20.33 15.06 1.43
N ALA A 227 20.92 15.83 2.34
CA ALA A 227 21.14 17.26 2.26
C ALA A 227 22.62 17.62 2.14
N LYS A 228 22.90 18.91 1.92
CA LYS A 228 24.27 19.44 1.94
C LYS A 228 25.00 19.14 3.26
N SER A 229 24.29 19.15 4.39
CA SER A 229 24.83 18.81 5.71
C SER A 229 24.99 17.31 5.95
N GLY A 230 24.35 16.46 5.15
CA GLY A 230 24.41 15.00 5.27
C GLY A 230 23.03 14.34 5.21
N LEU A 231 22.94 13.12 5.74
CA LEU A 231 21.67 12.40 5.83
C LEU A 231 20.86 12.92 7.02
N LEU A 232 19.70 13.50 6.72
CA LEU A 232 18.76 13.98 7.71
C LEU A 232 17.59 13.00 7.83
N CYS A 233 17.15 12.76 9.07
CA CYS A 233 15.95 12.02 9.40
C CYS A 233 14.99 12.98 10.08
N TYR A 234 13.86 13.25 9.43
CA TYR A 234 12.75 13.97 10.02
C TYR A 234 11.80 12.95 10.63
N SER A 235 11.73 12.90 11.96
CA SER A 235 10.82 12.04 12.70
C SER A 235 9.59 12.83 13.12
N PHE A 236 8.39 12.27 12.91
CA PHE A 236 7.15 12.87 13.39
C PHE A 236 6.30 11.85 14.14
N ASP A 237 5.59 12.34 15.15
CA ASP A 237 4.56 11.58 15.86
C ASP A 237 3.25 11.71 15.09
N SER A 238 2.83 10.59 14.48
CA SER A 238 1.58 10.54 13.71
C SER A 238 0.33 10.68 14.59
N VAL A 239 0.44 10.41 15.89
CA VAL A 239 -0.66 10.51 16.87
C VAL A 239 -0.75 11.93 17.41
N ASN A 240 0.40 12.56 17.69
CA ASN A 240 0.44 13.94 18.16
C ASN A 240 1.45 14.78 17.37
N PRO A 241 1.05 15.35 16.22
CA PRO A 241 1.94 16.16 15.37
C PRO A 241 2.40 17.48 16.02
N ASN A 242 1.95 17.79 17.24
CA ASN A 242 2.44 18.91 18.04
C ASN A 242 3.55 18.50 19.03
N ASN A 243 3.71 17.20 19.32
CA ASN A 243 4.76 16.71 20.20
C ASN A 243 6.01 16.33 19.41
N GLY A 244 6.98 17.25 19.37
CA GLY A 244 8.38 16.88 19.16
C GLY A 244 8.76 16.43 17.76
N ASN A 245 8.28 17.12 16.72
CA ASN A 245 8.90 17.02 15.40
C ASN A 245 10.39 17.34 15.52
N SER A 246 11.25 16.42 15.12
CA SER A 246 12.68 16.57 15.27
C SER A 246 13.40 16.21 13.97
N ILE A 247 14.38 17.03 13.61
CA ILE A 247 15.32 16.73 12.54
C ILE A 247 16.59 16.25 13.20
N LYS A 248 16.95 15.00 12.93
CA LYS A 248 18.20 14.40 13.40
C LYS A 248 19.15 14.24 12.23
N LEU A 249 20.36 14.77 12.37
CA LEU A 249 21.47 14.43 11.48
C LEU A 249 21.93 13.00 11.81
N ILE A 250 21.78 12.08 10.87
CA ILE A 250 22.16 10.68 11.02
C ILE A 250 23.65 10.51 10.68
N THR A 251 24.07 11.04 9.54
CA THR A 251 25.49 11.06 9.13
C THR A 251 25.83 12.39 8.45
N PRO A 252 26.91 13.09 8.84
CA PRO A 252 27.39 14.26 8.12
C PRO A 252 27.70 13.97 6.65
N SER A 253 27.65 15.00 5.80
CA SER A 253 28.11 14.88 4.41
C SER A 253 29.63 14.66 4.38
N GLY A 254 30.10 13.91 3.37
CA GLY A 254 31.53 13.63 3.20
C GLY A 254 32.08 12.53 4.13
N THR A 255 31.24 11.89 4.95
CA THR A 255 31.65 10.66 5.65
C THR A 255 32.09 9.60 4.64
N ILE A 256 33.05 8.75 5.02
CA ILE A 256 33.60 7.71 4.16
C ILE A 256 32.45 6.84 3.63
N GLY A 257 32.43 6.60 2.31
CA GLY A 257 31.41 5.80 1.65
C GLY A 257 30.09 6.52 1.40
N SER A 258 29.93 7.79 1.81
CA SER A 258 28.70 8.55 1.57
C SER A 258 28.49 8.90 0.08
N PRO A 259 27.23 9.07 -0.36
CA PRO A 259 26.94 9.60 -1.69
C PRO A 259 27.58 10.97 -1.92
N LEU A 260 28.13 11.16 -3.11
CA LEU A 260 28.56 12.48 -3.56
C LEU A 260 27.32 13.38 -3.67
N TYR A 261 27.35 14.51 -2.95
CA TYR A 261 26.28 15.50 -3.04
C TYR A 261 26.38 16.23 -4.38
N ASN A 262 25.44 15.97 -5.28
CA ASN A 262 25.41 16.56 -6.61
C ASN A 262 24.49 17.80 -6.70
N GLY A 263 24.22 18.49 -5.59
CA GLY A 263 23.40 19.71 -5.59
C GLY A 263 21.89 19.50 -5.49
N TYR A 264 21.42 18.25 -5.56
CA TYR A 264 20.01 17.91 -5.42
C TYR A 264 19.82 16.96 -4.24
N TYR A 265 18.72 17.18 -3.56
CA TYR A 265 18.32 16.36 -2.44
C TYR A 265 17.41 15.26 -2.97
N SER A 266 17.54 14.08 -2.39
CA SER A 266 16.68 12.94 -2.72
C SER A 266 16.00 12.47 -1.45
N VAL A 267 14.68 12.31 -1.51
CA VAL A 267 13.96 11.52 -0.51
C VAL A 267 14.43 10.09 -0.70
N LEU A 268 14.91 9.49 0.38
CA LEU A 268 15.41 8.12 0.36
C LEU A 268 14.32 7.23 0.95
N PRO A 269 13.62 6.43 0.13
CA PRO A 269 12.67 5.46 0.66
C PRO A 269 13.40 4.50 1.59
N VAL A 270 12.80 4.28 2.75
CA VAL A 270 13.31 3.32 3.72
C VAL A 270 12.78 1.96 3.31
N VAL A 271 13.72 1.08 3.00
CA VAL A 271 13.49 -0.29 2.55
C VAL A 271 13.56 -1.19 3.77
N GLU A 272 12.51 -1.96 4.01
CA GLU A 272 12.50 -2.97 5.07
C GLU A 272 12.49 -4.36 4.44
N SER A 273 13.59 -5.09 4.57
CA SER A 273 13.70 -6.43 3.99
C SER A 273 14.37 -7.37 4.98
N GLN A 274 13.75 -8.51 5.23
CA GLN A 274 14.18 -9.49 6.25
C GLN A 274 14.33 -8.88 7.66
N GLY A 275 13.42 -7.97 8.02
CA GLY A 275 13.43 -7.27 9.31
C GLY A 275 14.59 -6.29 9.49
N LYS A 276 15.32 -5.95 8.41
CA LYS A 276 16.36 -4.94 8.42
C LYS A 276 15.93 -3.69 7.68
N LYS A 277 16.13 -2.53 8.29
CA LYS A 277 15.85 -1.23 7.71
C LYS A 277 17.08 -0.69 7.01
N ARG A 278 16.94 -0.40 5.73
CA ARG A 278 18.01 0.14 4.88
C ARG A 278 17.52 1.32 4.10
N ILE A 279 18.45 2.18 3.70
CA ILE A 279 18.21 3.17 2.65
C ILE A 279 19.19 2.92 1.53
N PHE A 280 18.80 3.32 0.33
CA PHE A 280 19.61 3.25 -0.87
C PHE A 280 19.74 4.64 -1.47
N SER A 281 20.83 4.86 -2.20
CA SER A 281 21.01 6.04 -3.05
C SER A 281 21.80 5.61 -4.28
N PHE A 282 21.49 6.17 -5.44
CA PHE A 282 22.07 5.75 -6.72
C PHE A 282 22.71 6.94 -7.41
N SER A 283 23.96 6.79 -7.84
CA SER A 283 24.65 7.82 -8.61
C SER A 283 25.71 7.20 -9.48
N TYR A 284 25.65 7.50 -10.78
CA TYR A 284 26.57 6.95 -11.78
C TYR A 284 26.59 5.41 -11.71
N ASN A 285 27.76 4.80 -11.79
CA ASN A 285 27.97 3.35 -11.71
C ASN A 285 28.07 2.83 -10.25
N ARG A 286 27.42 3.49 -9.30
CA ARG A 286 27.45 3.12 -7.89
C ARG A 286 26.07 3.21 -7.27
N TYR A 287 25.80 2.27 -6.37
CA TYR A 287 24.79 2.47 -5.35
C TYR A 287 25.46 2.59 -3.99
N TYR A 288 24.79 3.33 -3.13
CA TYR A 288 25.12 3.52 -1.74
C TYR A 288 24.01 2.90 -0.92
N SER A 289 24.34 2.25 0.17
CA SER A 289 23.38 1.70 1.11
C SER A 289 23.80 1.98 2.54
N MET A 290 22.83 2.07 3.43
CA MET A 290 23.08 2.23 4.86
C MET A 290 22.10 1.37 5.62
N ASN A 291 22.61 0.59 6.58
CA ASN A 291 21.80 -0.14 7.55
C ASN A 291 21.43 0.80 8.71
N LEU A 292 20.13 1.01 8.92
CA LEU A 292 19.60 1.92 9.94
C LEU A 292 19.44 1.26 11.31
N ASP A 293 19.54 -0.07 11.40
CA ASP A 293 19.38 -0.81 12.65
C ASP A 293 20.66 -0.81 13.52
N THR A 294 21.77 -0.27 13.00
CA THR A 294 23.00 -0.15 13.77
C THR A 294 22.98 1.14 14.59
N GLN A 295 23.60 1.12 15.78
CA GLN A 295 23.67 2.30 16.65
C GLN A 295 24.35 3.50 15.97
N ASN A 296 25.32 3.22 15.09
CA ASN A 296 26.03 4.20 14.28
C ASN A 296 25.92 3.80 12.80
N PRO A 297 24.83 4.18 12.11
CA PRO A 297 24.65 3.89 10.70
C PRO A 297 25.82 4.42 9.87
N GLN A 298 26.38 3.59 9.00
CA GLN A 298 27.47 3.97 8.10
C GLN A 298 27.06 3.67 6.67
N TRP A 299 27.51 4.52 5.74
CA TRP A 299 27.34 4.27 4.33
C TRP A 299 28.30 3.18 3.85
N SER A 300 27.79 2.27 3.05
CA SER A 300 28.57 1.41 2.17
C SER A 300 28.31 1.79 0.73
N SER A 301 29.34 1.73 -0.12
CA SER A 301 29.22 1.99 -1.54
C SER A 301 29.69 0.78 -2.35
N THR A 302 28.92 0.41 -3.37
CA THR A 302 29.24 -0.71 -4.25
C THR A 302 29.19 -0.24 -5.70
N THR A 303 30.20 -0.62 -6.49
CA THR A 303 30.21 -0.39 -7.94
C THR A 303 29.29 -1.38 -8.65
N THR A 304 28.55 -0.90 -9.63
CA THR A 304 27.59 -1.68 -10.40
C THR A 304 28.15 -1.99 -11.77
N GLU A 305 27.86 -3.18 -12.31
CA GLU A 305 28.24 -3.53 -13.68
C GLU A 305 27.46 -2.70 -14.70
N VAL A 306 26.25 -2.26 -14.35
CA VAL A 306 25.46 -1.35 -15.17
C VAL A 306 26.19 -0.02 -15.25
N LYS A 307 26.78 0.22 -16.42
CA LYS A 307 27.38 1.50 -16.83
C LYS A 307 26.28 2.53 -17.13
N SER A 308 25.31 2.72 -16.25
CA SER A 308 24.42 3.88 -16.37
C SER A 308 25.15 5.07 -15.73
N PRO A 309 25.68 6.04 -16.50
CA PRO A 309 26.44 7.15 -15.95
C PRO A 309 25.50 8.25 -15.40
N ALA A 310 24.27 7.87 -15.03
CA ALA A 310 23.25 8.83 -14.70
C ALA A 310 23.39 9.38 -13.28
N SER A 311 23.35 10.71 -13.21
CA SER A 311 22.96 11.45 -12.03
C SER A 311 21.42 11.62 -12.00
N TYR A 312 20.85 12.02 -10.87
CA TYR A 312 19.41 12.32 -10.74
C TYR A 312 18.46 11.16 -11.08
N ILE A 313 18.82 9.95 -10.65
CA ILE A 313 17.94 8.79 -10.80
C ILE A 313 16.81 8.92 -9.79
N ASN A 314 15.57 8.90 -10.27
CA ASN A 314 14.40 8.77 -9.42
C ASN A 314 14.13 7.29 -9.19
N TYR A 315 13.71 6.90 -7.99
CA TYR A 315 13.36 5.52 -7.73
C TYR A 315 12.28 5.37 -6.68
N VAL A 316 11.56 4.26 -6.75
CA VAL A 316 10.48 3.90 -5.82
C VAL A 316 10.63 2.46 -5.36
N TYR A 317 10.31 2.21 -4.10
CA TYR A 317 10.35 0.89 -3.49
C TYR A 317 9.02 0.16 -3.67
N ASP A 318 9.07 -1.12 -4.03
CA ASP A 318 7.89 -1.98 -4.20
C ASP A 318 7.30 -2.49 -2.87
N GLY A 319 7.89 -2.12 -1.73
CA GLY A 319 7.49 -2.64 -0.42
C GLY A 319 7.97 -4.07 -0.14
N LYS A 320 8.72 -4.68 -1.06
CA LYS A 320 9.18 -6.08 -1.01
C LYS A 320 10.69 -6.17 -1.22
N GLU A 321 11.16 -6.45 -2.43
CA GLU A 321 12.58 -6.76 -2.70
C GLU A 321 13.20 -5.88 -3.78
N HIS A 322 12.42 -5.01 -4.41
CA HIS A 322 12.87 -4.29 -5.61
C HIS A 322 12.70 -2.78 -5.49
N LEU A 323 13.69 -2.08 -6.02
CA LEU A 323 13.60 -0.67 -6.33
C LEU A 323 13.43 -0.53 -7.84
N TYR A 324 12.44 0.25 -8.27
CA TYR A 324 12.29 0.63 -9.67
C TYR A 324 12.99 1.98 -9.86
N LEU A 325 14.03 2.00 -10.69
CA LEU A 325 14.84 3.17 -10.99
C LEU A 325 14.46 3.66 -12.38
N LEU A 326 14.11 4.94 -12.47
CA LEU A 326 13.66 5.56 -13.70
C LEU A 326 14.50 6.79 -14.00
N SER A 327 14.67 7.04 -15.30
CA SER A 327 15.35 8.22 -15.79
C SER A 327 16.84 8.28 -15.38
N GLY A 328 17.36 9.49 -15.23
CA GLY A 328 18.76 9.82 -15.04
C GLY A 328 19.26 10.81 -16.10
N TYR A 329 20.29 11.58 -15.74
CA TYR A 329 21.01 12.47 -16.62
C TYR A 329 22.47 12.04 -16.71
N SER A 330 22.91 11.63 -17.89
CA SER A 330 24.25 11.12 -18.18
C SER A 330 24.89 11.92 -19.31
N GLN A 331 25.96 12.67 -19.02
CA GLN A 331 26.82 13.33 -20.02
C GLN A 331 26.01 14.00 -21.17
N MET A 332 25.04 14.86 -20.82
CA MET A 332 24.12 15.56 -21.74
C MET A 332 22.89 14.80 -22.23
N ASN A 333 22.79 13.50 -21.97
CA ASN A 333 21.64 12.69 -22.36
C ASN A 333 20.78 12.35 -21.15
N ILE A 334 19.50 12.67 -21.24
CA ILE A 334 18.48 12.17 -20.31
C ILE A 334 18.23 10.69 -20.66
N LEU A 335 18.09 9.79 -19.70
CA LEU A 335 17.84 8.38 -19.96
C LEU A 335 16.34 8.09 -20.06
N ARG A 336 15.99 7.08 -20.87
CA ARG A 336 14.63 6.53 -20.95
C ARG A 336 14.50 5.20 -20.20
N THR A 337 15.60 4.55 -19.86
CA THR A 337 15.57 3.19 -19.36
C THR A 337 14.95 3.10 -17.97
N ILE A 338 14.15 2.05 -17.77
CA ILE A 338 13.59 1.65 -16.48
C ILE A 338 14.37 0.42 -16.02
N TYR A 339 15.01 0.54 -14.87
CA TYR A 339 15.70 -0.56 -14.23
C TYR A 339 14.93 -1.05 -13.02
N LYS A 340 15.00 -2.36 -12.78
CA LYS A 340 14.57 -3.01 -11.55
C LYS A 340 15.83 -3.47 -10.81
N PHE A 341 16.04 -2.94 -9.62
CA PHE A 341 17.17 -3.30 -8.77
C PHE A 341 16.72 -4.24 -7.67
N ASN A 342 17.29 -5.45 -7.62
CA ASN A 342 17.05 -6.40 -6.55
C ASN A 342 17.94 -6.06 -5.34
N ILE A 343 17.30 -5.73 -4.22
CA ILE A 343 17.98 -5.26 -3.01
C ILE A 343 18.83 -6.35 -2.33
N GLN A 344 18.44 -7.62 -2.47
CA GLN A 344 19.12 -8.75 -1.83
C GLN A 344 20.33 -9.20 -2.63
N LEU A 345 20.16 -9.32 -3.95
CA LEU A 345 21.19 -9.77 -4.88
C LEU A 345 22.12 -8.63 -5.31
N ALA A 346 21.72 -7.37 -5.08
CA ALA A 346 22.39 -6.17 -5.57
C ALA A 346 22.58 -6.18 -7.10
N THR A 347 21.63 -6.75 -7.83
CA THR A 347 21.63 -6.86 -9.29
C THR A 347 20.61 -5.94 -9.93
N TYR A 348 20.86 -5.60 -11.18
CA TYR A 348 19.99 -4.77 -12.01
C TYR A 348 19.40 -5.60 -13.14
N GLU A 349 18.16 -5.29 -13.49
CA GLU A 349 17.48 -5.80 -14.67
C GLU A 349 16.91 -4.60 -15.44
N GLU A 350 17.15 -4.54 -16.75
CA GLU A 350 16.44 -3.61 -17.62
C GLU A 350 15.03 -4.16 -17.88
N VAL A 351 14.00 -3.41 -17.50
CA VAL A 351 12.61 -3.90 -17.49
C VAL A 351 11.66 -3.06 -18.32
N GLY A 352 12.12 -1.99 -18.96
CA GLY A 352 11.30 -1.19 -19.85
C GLY A 352 11.94 0.13 -20.25
N LEU A 353 11.23 0.90 -21.06
CA LEU A 353 11.63 2.23 -21.51
C LEU A 353 10.48 3.22 -21.32
N LEU A 354 10.78 4.40 -20.81
CA LEU A 354 9.87 5.54 -20.77
C LEU A 354 9.48 5.95 -22.19
N PRO A 355 8.22 6.36 -22.44
CA PRO A 355 7.79 6.85 -23.74
C PRO A 355 8.47 8.16 -24.12
N ILE A 356 8.82 8.99 -23.14
CA ILE A 356 9.50 10.27 -23.30
C ILE A 356 10.83 10.26 -22.54
N GLN A 357 11.85 10.86 -23.14
CA GLN A 357 13.14 11.07 -22.51
C GLN A 357 13.06 12.26 -21.54
N SER A 358 12.79 12.03 -20.27
CA SER A 358 12.58 13.06 -19.24
C SER A 358 13.16 12.64 -17.90
N HIS A 359 13.34 13.57 -16.96
CA HIS A 359 13.92 13.35 -15.61
C HIS A 359 13.20 14.14 -14.52
N LEU A 360 13.62 14.00 -13.26
CA LEU A 360 12.99 14.65 -12.10
C LEU A 360 11.50 14.28 -11.95
N HIS A 361 11.19 13.00 -12.15
CA HIS A 361 9.83 12.50 -11.95
C HIS A 361 9.53 12.34 -10.47
N SER A 362 8.30 12.61 -10.08
CA SER A 362 7.77 12.04 -8.84
C SER A 362 7.26 10.64 -9.11
N LEU A 363 7.57 9.69 -8.23
CA LEU A 363 7.23 8.28 -8.42
C LEU A 363 6.36 7.79 -7.26
N ALA A 364 5.39 6.93 -7.57
CA ALA A 364 4.61 6.22 -6.56
C ALA A 364 4.42 4.77 -6.99
N TYR A 365 4.45 3.85 -6.04
CA TYR A 365 4.18 2.44 -6.28
C TYR A 365 2.80 2.09 -5.72
N TYR A 366 2.05 1.28 -6.46
CA TYR A 366 0.75 0.79 -6.05
C TYR A 366 0.57 -0.66 -6.47
N ASP A 367 0.41 -1.55 -5.48
CA ASP A 367 0.01 -2.94 -5.69
C ASP A 367 -1.53 -3.01 -5.61
N ASN A 368 -2.18 -3.16 -6.76
CA ASN A 368 -3.65 -3.24 -6.85
C ASN A 368 -4.17 -4.69 -6.69
N GLY A 369 -3.31 -5.65 -6.37
CA GLY A 369 -3.64 -7.08 -6.25
C GLY A 369 -3.69 -7.86 -7.57
N VAL A 370 -3.73 -7.18 -8.73
CA VAL A 370 -3.77 -7.81 -10.06
C VAL A 370 -2.42 -7.65 -10.77
N GLU A 371 -2.01 -6.41 -10.97
CA GLU A 371 -0.75 -6.04 -11.62
C GLU A 371 -0.19 -4.81 -10.93
N PRO A 372 0.97 -4.91 -10.25
CA PRO A 372 1.58 -3.76 -9.61
C PRO A 372 1.98 -2.68 -10.61
N VAL A 373 1.78 -1.43 -10.22
CA VAL A 373 2.00 -0.27 -11.07
C VAL A 373 2.98 0.69 -10.41
N VAL A 374 3.93 1.21 -11.20
CA VAL A 374 4.70 2.41 -10.86
C VAL A 374 4.09 3.59 -11.61
N TYR A 375 3.53 4.54 -10.86
CA TYR A 375 3.09 5.81 -11.40
C TYR A 375 4.27 6.77 -11.57
N ILE A 376 4.33 7.39 -12.74
CA ILE A 376 5.39 8.29 -13.16
C ILE A 376 4.74 9.66 -13.38
N ILE A 377 4.94 10.55 -12.43
CA ILE A 377 4.17 11.79 -12.31
C ILE A 377 5.05 12.97 -12.72
N GLY A 378 4.63 13.69 -13.76
CA GLY A 378 5.29 14.89 -14.25
C GLY A 378 6.68 14.59 -14.84
N GLY A 379 7.68 15.37 -14.44
CA GLY A 379 9.05 15.32 -14.94
C GLY A 379 9.42 16.58 -15.71
N TYR A 380 10.68 16.65 -16.13
CA TYR A 380 11.29 17.81 -16.77
C TYR A 380 12.02 17.41 -18.05
N LEU A 381 11.80 18.18 -19.11
CA LEU A 381 12.44 18.00 -20.41
C LEU A 381 12.60 19.35 -21.13
N LYS A 382 13.80 19.63 -21.65
CA LYS A 382 14.07 20.81 -22.50
C LYS A 382 13.53 22.12 -21.91
N ASN A 383 13.76 22.33 -20.63
CA ASN A 383 13.30 23.51 -19.88
C ASN A 383 11.78 23.64 -19.70
N GLN A 384 11.06 22.52 -19.77
CA GLN A 384 9.61 22.49 -19.57
C GLN A 384 9.22 21.35 -18.62
N ASN A 385 8.31 21.66 -17.71
CA ASN A 385 7.64 20.66 -16.89
C ASN A 385 6.65 19.86 -17.74
N LEU A 386 6.68 18.55 -17.59
CA LEU A 386 5.71 17.65 -18.21
C LEU A 386 4.40 17.70 -17.43
N THR A 387 3.29 17.65 -18.17
CA THR A 387 1.93 17.68 -17.61
C THR A 387 1.25 16.32 -17.69
N ARG A 388 2.01 15.22 -17.65
CA ARG A 388 1.47 13.86 -17.82
C ARG A 388 1.69 12.99 -16.59
N ILE A 389 0.81 12.03 -16.42
CA ILE A 389 0.96 10.92 -15.48
C ILE A 389 0.99 9.65 -16.33
N ASP A 390 2.09 8.92 -16.28
CA ASP A 390 2.23 7.62 -16.91
C ASP A 390 2.16 6.51 -15.87
N GLN A 391 1.85 5.30 -16.31
CA GLN A 391 1.87 4.10 -15.50
C GLN A 391 2.76 3.06 -16.16
N TYR A 392 3.69 2.52 -15.40
CA TYR A 392 4.49 1.38 -15.77
C TYR A 392 3.95 0.14 -15.07
N TYR A 393 3.49 -0.82 -15.87
CA TYR A 393 2.96 -2.09 -15.40
C TYR A 393 4.11 -3.07 -15.16
N CYS A 394 4.28 -3.50 -13.91
CA CYS A 394 5.49 -4.21 -13.48
C CYS A 394 5.62 -5.62 -14.07
N PHE A 395 4.51 -6.27 -14.41
CA PHE A 395 4.52 -7.65 -14.96
C PHE A 395 4.58 -7.65 -16.48
N SER A 396 3.66 -6.92 -17.14
CA SER A 396 3.62 -6.80 -18.59
C SER A 396 4.76 -5.95 -19.16
N ARG A 397 5.49 -5.21 -18.31
CA ARG A 397 6.62 -4.33 -18.68
C ARG A 397 6.23 -3.20 -19.65
N ASN A 398 4.95 -2.87 -19.70
CA ASN A 398 4.43 -1.84 -20.59
C ASN A 398 4.29 -0.51 -19.84
N VAL A 399 4.61 0.59 -20.54
CA VAL A 399 4.29 1.95 -20.08
C VAL A 399 3.11 2.47 -20.89
N SER A 400 2.09 3.01 -20.22
CA SER A 400 0.99 3.71 -20.86
C SER A 400 0.75 5.08 -20.23
N SER A 401 0.19 6.00 -21.01
CA SER A 401 -0.25 7.30 -20.52
C SER A 401 -1.55 7.11 -19.76
N LEU A 402 -1.61 7.57 -18.50
CA LEU A 402 -2.83 7.54 -17.70
C LEU A 402 -3.59 8.86 -17.82
N TYR A 403 -2.92 10.00 -17.59
CA TYR A 403 -3.54 11.33 -17.66
C TYR A 403 -2.66 12.36 -18.37
N ASP A 404 -3.29 13.26 -19.13
CA ASP A 404 -2.73 14.59 -19.44
C ASP A 404 -3.40 15.60 -18.51
N THR A 405 -2.66 16.07 -17.52
CA THR A 405 -3.17 16.96 -16.46
C THR A 405 -3.63 18.33 -16.98
N LYS A 406 -3.29 18.70 -18.22
CA LYS A 406 -3.85 19.89 -18.89
C LYS A 406 -5.36 19.79 -19.10
N THR A 407 -5.92 18.59 -19.26
CA THR A 407 -7.37 18.39 -19.38
C THR A 407 -8.11 18.80 -18.09
N PHE A 408 -7.39 18.85 -16.97
CA PHE A 408 -7.85 19.32 -15.68
C PHE A 408 -7.47 20.78 -15.38
N GLY A 409 -6.88 21.50 -16.34
CA GLY A 409 -6.38 22.86 -16.14
C GLY A 409 -5.03 22.96 -15.42
N ILE A 410 -4.36 21.83 -15.16
CA ILE A 410 -3.05 21.80 -14.49
C ILE A 410 -1.95 21.89 -15.56
N ASN A 411 -1.41 23.09 -15.74
CA ASN A 411 -0.47 23.38 -16.83
C ASN A 411 0.99 23.04 -16.51
N THR A 412 1.31 22.71 -15.26
CA THR A 412 2.64 22.34 -14.80
C THR A 412 2.56 21.38 -13.63
N ILE A 413 3.49 20.44 -13.55
CA ILE A 413 3.65 19.54 -12.40
C ILE A 413 5.05 19.79 -11.83
N GLU A 414 5.11 20.29 -10.59
CA GLU A 414 6.34 20.43 -9.82
C GLU A 414 6.65 19.12 -9.10
N SER A 415 5.64 18.57 -8.40
CA SER A 415 5.74 17.30 -7.72
C SER A 415 4.37 16.65 -7.60
N GLY A 416 4.34 15.35 -7.39
CA GLY A 416 3.11 14.60 -7.17
C GLY A 416 3.32 13.37 -6.30
N CYS A 417 2.26 12.92 -5.66
CA CYS A 417 2.23 11.62 -5.00
C CYS A 417 0.88 10.95 -5.23
N PHE A 418 0.83 9.63 -5.00
CA PHE A 418 -0.40 8.86 -5.09
C PHE A 418 -0.83 8.43 -3.69
N VAL A 419 -2.07 8.76 -3.31
CA VAL A 419 -2.67 8.37 -2.04
C VAL A 419 -3.53 7.14 -2.26
N THR A 420 -2.97 5.98 -1.91
CA THR A 420 -3.55 4.66 -2.20
C THR A 420 -4.96 4.49 -1.62
N LYS A 421 -5.20 4.92 -0.38
CA LYS A 421 -6.51 4.81 0.30
C LYS A 421 -7.64 5.55 -0.41
N LEU A 422 -7.31 6.65 -1.07
CA LEU A 422 -8.27 7.50 -1.78
C LEU A 422 -8.26 7.26 -3.30
N LYS A 423 -7.39 6.37 -3.79
CA LYS A 423 -7.11 6.15 -5.21
C LYS A 423 -7.02 7.48 -5.97
N SER A 424 -6.22 8.40 -5.45
CA SER A 424 -6.13 9.79 -5.94
C SER A 424 -4.69 10.27 -6.06
N PHE A 425 -4.39 11.06 -7.09
CA PHE A 425 -3.14 11.79 -7.21
C PHE A 425 -3.25 13.15 -6.52
N TYR A 426 -2.22 13.52 -5.77
CA TYR A 426 -2.07 14.87 -5.24
C TYR A 426 -0.91 15.54 -5.97
N ILE A 427 -1.19 16.68 -6.59
CA ILE A 427 -0.29 17.35 -7.53
C ILE A 427 -0.02 18.76 -7.03
N LEU A 428 1.25 19.09 -6.83
CA LEU A 428 1.73 20.45 -6.66
C LEU A 428 2.17 20.97 -8.03
N SER A 429 1.59 22.07 -8.48
CA SER A 429 1.98 22.75 -9.71
C SER A 429 3.06 23.82 -9.45
N HIS A 430 3.65 24.30 -10.54
CA HIS A 430 4.69 25.33 -10.51
C HIS A 430 4.15 26.75 -10.21
N ASP A 431 2.84 26.95 -10.07
CA ASP A 431 2.28 28.19 -9.53
C ASP A 431 1.87 28.04 -8.05
N SER A 432 2.33 26.97 -7.38
CA SER A 432 2.02 26.62 -5.99
C SER A 432 0.55 26.30 -5.73
N THR A 433 -0.22 26.03 -6.79
CA THR A 433 -1.57 25.48 -6.61
C THR A 433 -1.47 23.98 -6.34
N PHE A 434 -2.37 23.48 -5.50
CA PHE A 434 -2.35 22.10 -5.03
C PHE A 434 -3.66 21.44 -5.41
N TYR A 435 -3.60 20.33 -6.14
CA TYR A 435 -4.76 19.65 -6.71
C TYR A 435 -4.84 18.23 -6.22
N ARG A 436 -6.08 17.71 -6.15
CA ARG A 436 -6.38 16.29 -6.07
C ARG A 436 -7.06 15.85 -7.36
N ILE A 437 -6.50 14.85 -8.04
CA ILE A 437 -7.12 14.14 -9.15
C ILE A 437 -7.64 12.82 -8.61
N ASP A 438 -8.96 12.64 -8.58
CA ASP A 438 -9.62 11.40 -8.14
C ASP A 438 -9.72 10.44 -9.33
N CYS A 439 -9.09 9.26 -9.20
CA CYS A 439 -9.03 8.30 -10.31
C CYS A 439 -10.36 7.58 -10.55
N THR A 440 -11.26 7.56 -9.57
CA THR A 440 -12.57 6.91 -9.68
C THR A 440 -13.57 7.81 -10.41
N THR A 441 -13.61 9.09 -10.05
CA THR A 441 -14.51 10.06 -10.71
C THR A 441 -13.88 10.71 -11.94
N ASN A 442 -12.57 10.55 -12.13
CA ASN A 442 -11.79 11.21 -13.18
C ASN A 442 -11.96 12.74 -13.15
N THR A 443 -11.97 13.32 -11.94
CA THR A 443 -12.12 14.76 -11.74
C THR A 443 -10.95 15.32 -10.94
N ALA A 444 -10.60 16.57 -11.23
CA ALA A 444 -9.64 17.32 -10.43
C ALA A 444 -10.34 18.36 -9.56
N SER A 445 -9.85 18.53 -8.34
CA SER A 445 -10.34 19.53 -7.39
C SER A 445 -9.15 20.29 -6.79
N PRO A 446 -9.25 21.62 -6.65
CA PRO A 446 -8.26 22.39 -5.92
C PRO A 446 -8.35 22.05 -4.42
N MET A 447 -7.20 21.89 -3.79
CA MET A 447 -7.05 21.64 -2.36
C MET A 447 -6.62 22.94 -1.65
N ALA A 448 -6.40 22.88 -0.33
CA ALA A 448 -5.87 24.02 0.39
C ALA A 448 -4.54 24.48 -0.21
N ILE A 449 -4.43 25.81 -0.36
CA ILE A 449 -3.30 26.48 -0.99
C ILE A 449 -2.00 26.03 -0.32
N SER A 450 -1.07 25.52 -1.11
CA SER A 450 0.26 25.13 -0.62
C SER A 450 0.97 26.37 -0.04
N PRO A 451 1.77 26.22 1.02
CA PRO A 451 2.77 27.20 1.38
C PRO A 451 3.53 27.61 0.11
N LYS A 452 3.63 28.93 -0.15
CA LYS A 452 4.34 29.41 -1.33
C LYS A 452 5.83 29.08 -1.17
N PRO A 453 6.45 28.30 -2.07
CA PRO A 453 7.88 28.11 -2.07
C PRO A 453 8.54 29.48 -2.29
N ARG A 454 9.53 29.78 -1.44
CA ARG A 454 10.16 31.11 -1.42
C ARG A 454 11.21 31.31 -2.52
N ASN A 455 11.49 30.29 -3.34
CA ASN A 455 12.49 30.30 -4.42
C ASN A 455 12.15 29.30 -5.54
N GLN A 456 12.88 29.38 -6.67
CA GLN A 456 12.74 28.58 -7.90
C GLN A 456 12.75 27.04 -7.67
N MET A 457 11.60 26.49 -7.29
CA MET A 457 10.79 25.43 -7.91
C MET A 457 11.44 24.41 -8.87
N LEU A 458 12.57 23.78 -8.51
CA LEU A 458 12.92 22.45 -9.05
C LEU A 458 13.36 21.50 -7.94
N THR A 459 12.89 21.76 -6.71
CA THR A 459 13.46 21.16 -5.49
C THR A 459 12.40 20.80 -4.46
N SER A 460 11.17 20.55 -4.91
CA SER A 460 10.07 20.18 -4.05
C SER A 460 9.69 18.72 -4.28
N VAL A 461 9.51 17.96 -3.21
CA VAL A 461 9.03 16.57 -3.30
C VAL A 461 7.83 16.39 -2.38
N LEU A 462 6.74 15.88 -2.95
CA LEU A 462 5.60 15.36 -2.23
C LEU A 462 5.86 13.89 -1.84
N TYR A 463 5.63 13.56 -0.57
CA TYR A 463 5.79 12.23 -0.03
C TYR A 463 4.59 11.84 0.82
N TYR A 464 3.87 10.80 0.42
CA TYR A 464 2.75 10.27 1.19
C TYR A 464 3.25 9.23 2.21
N ASP A 465 2.84 9.38 3.47
CA ASP A 465 3.30 8.53 4.58
C ASP A 465 2.59 7.16 4.68
N GLY A 466 1.66 6.87 3.77
CA GLY A 466 0.81 5.67 3.85
C GLY A 466 -0.43 5.84 4.74
N ASN A 467 -0.56 6.97 5.42
CA ASN A 467 -1.63 7.25 6.39
C ASN A 467 -2.55 8.39 5.97
N ASN A 468 -2.51 9.52 6.67
CA ASN A 468 -3.39 10.67 6.44
C ASN A 468 -2.57 11.93 6.13
N THR A 469 -1.30 11.76 5.77
CA THR A 469 -0.35 12.87 5.71
C THR A 469 0.44 12.87 4.42
N ILE A 470 0.50 14.02 3.75
CA ILE A 470 1.43 14.26 2.66
C ILE A 470 2.47 15.26 3.15
N PHE A 471 3.74 14.94 3.00
CA PHE A 471 4.86 15.83 3.26
C PHE A 471 5.22 16.57 1.99
N LEU A 472 5.44 17.87 2.11
CA LEU A 472 6.12 18.67 1.09
C LEU A 472 7.50 19.04 1.63
N ILE A 473 8.54 18.54 0.97
CA ILE A 473 9.92 18.79 1.34
C ILE A 473 10.48 19.77 0.33
N GLU A 474 10.72 21.01 0.77
CA GLU A 474 11.29 22.06 -0.06
C GLU A 474 12.78 22.21 0.23
N TYR A 475 13.61 21.78 -0.72
CA TYR A 475 15.05 21.76 -0.45
C TYR A 475 15.76 23.09 -0.64
N SER A 476 15.26 23.96 -1.53
CA SER A 476 15.84 25.29 -1.73
C SER A 476 15.79 26.17 -0.48
N CYS A 477 14.75 26.00 0.33
CA CYS A 477 14.49 26.80 1.52
C CYS A 477 14.67 26.01 2.82
N CYS A 478 14.96 24.71 2.70
CA CYS A 478 15.12 23.78 3.78
C CYS A 478 13.91 23.71 4.72
N PHE A 479 12.70 23.60 4.16
CA PHE A 479 11.47 23.47 4.93
C PHE A 479 10.80 22.13 4.70
N VAL A 480 10.14 21.64 5.76
CA VAL A 480 9.19 20.53 5.67
C VAL A 480 7.81 21.06 6.04
N TYR A 481 6.85 20.86 5.15
CA TYR A 481 5.44 21.12 5.40
C TYR A 481 4.68 19.80 5.42
N MET A 482 3.57 19.80 6.14
CA MET A 482 2.74 18.63 6.34
C MET A 482 1.31 18.99 5.97
N TYR A 483 0.74 18.26 5.03
CA TYR A 483 -0.63 18.37 4.61
C TYR A 483 -1.45 17.22 5.21
N ASN A 484 -2.48 17.57 5.97
CA ASN A 484 -3.41 16.61 6.55
C ASN A 484 -4.56 16.36 5.56
N LEU A 485 -4.68 15.10 5.11
CA LEU A 485 -5.68 14.67 4.14
C LEU A 485 -7.12 14.81 4.66
N LYS A 486 -7.33 14.63 5.96
CA LYS A 486 -8.67 14.67 6.59
C LYS A 486 -9.15 16.11 6.76
N ASP A 487 -8.26 16.98 7.25
CA ASP A 487 -8.60 18.35 7.59
C ASP A 487 -8.44 19.30 6.39
N ASN A 488 -7.78 18.84 5.31
CA ASN A 488 -7.43 19.65 4.14
C ASN A 488 -6.66 20.93 4.54
N THR A 489 -5.62 20.76 5.36
CA THR A 489 -4.81 21.88 5.86
C THR A 489 -3.32 21.60 5.79
N TRP A 490 -2.54 22.63 5.48
CA TRP A 490 -1.08 22.63 5.60
C TRP A 490 -0.63 23.11 6.98
N LYS A 491 0.46 22.52 7.47
CA LYS A 491 1.18 22.93 8.67
C LYS A 491 2.67 23.00 8.35
N GLU A 492 3.31 24.11 8.70
CA GLU A 492 4.78 24.21 8.68
C GLU A 492 5.34 23.42 9.87
N CYS A 493 6.30 22.54 9.60
CA CYS A 493 6.86 21.69 10.64
C CYS A 493 8.17 22.24 11.19
N THR A 494 9.19 22.35 10.34
CA THR A 494 10.55 22.69 10.79
C THR A 494 11.38 23.21 9.62
N LYS A 495 12.27 24.17 9.92
CA LYS A 495 13.35 24.60 9.03
C LYS A 495 14.63 23.83 9.37
N PHE A 496 15.24 23.15 8.41
CA PHE A 496 16.61 22.64 8.53
C PHE A 496 17.61 23.67 7.99
N GLN A 497 18.87 23.63 8.46
CA GLN A 497 19.95 24.48 7.93
C GLN A 497 21.09 23.61 7.44
#